data_AF-X6L8I9-F1
#
_entry.id   AF-X6L8I9-F1
#
_cell.length_a   1.000
_cell.length_b   1.000
_cell.length_c   1.000
_cell.angle_alpha   90.00
_cell.angle_beta   90.00
_cell.angle_gamma   90.00
#
_symmetry.space_group_name_H-M   'P 1'
#
loop_
_entity.id
_entity.type
_entity.pdbx_description
1 polymer ?
#
loop_
_entity_poly.entity_id
_entity_poly.type
_entity_poly.pdbx_seq_one_letter_code
_entity_poly.pdbx_strand_id
1 'polypeptide(L)'
;NRKWYAKSIGYLSMKLNKKHLDDVFGCLNGLKDENECIRALCEQSLETMSTKLNDQQLDTVFSAFIHGLKDKDYLFCVSCAKSLGIIATKASEKQLEKVVNALMSGLKDKDRNICYLCAELLG
;
A
#
# COMPACT_ATOMS: atom_id res chain seq x y z
N ASN A 1 -26.20 0.39 8.58
CA ASN A 1 -24.76 0.70 8.75
C ASN A 1 -24.02 -0.04 9.85
N ARG A 2 -24.53 -0.23 11.08
CA ARG A 2 -23.81 -1.01 12.13
C ARG A 2 -23.57 -2.49 11.81
N LYS A 3 -24.45 -3.11 11.01
CA LYS A 3 -24.39 -4.54 10.65
C LYS A 3 -23.19 -4.89 9.77
N TRP A 4 -22.79 -4.00 8.86
CA TRP A 4 -21.60 -4.17 8.03
C TRP A 4 -20.33 -3.97 8.84
N TYR A 5 -20.28 -2.95 9.69
CA TYR A 5 -19.18 -2.76 10.65
C TYR A 5 -18.96 -3.96 11.56
N ALA A 6 -20.03 -4.52 12.14
CA ALA A 6 -19.92 -5.70 13.00
C ALA A 6 -19.48 -6.95 12.22
N LYS A 7 -19.89 -7.09 10.95
CA LYS A 7 -19.50 -8.20 10.08
C LYS A 7 -18.05 -8.08 9.60
N SER A 8 -17.61 -6.87 9.29
CA SER A 8 -16.22 -6.54 8.97
C SER A 8 -15.34 -6.72 10.20
N ILE A 9 -15.72 -6.23 11.38
CA ILE A 9 -14.99 -6.42 12.65
C ILE A 9 -14.97 -7.91 13.06
N GLY A 10 -16.06 -8.65 12.83
CA GLY A 10 -16.12 -10.09 13.09
C GLY A 10 -15.22 -10.88 12.16
N TYR A 11 -15.24 -10.61 10.86
CA TYR A 11 -14.35 -11.23 9.87
C TYR A 11 -12.89 -10.84 10.11
N LEU A 12 -12.65 -9.56 10.41
CA LEU A 12 -11.34 -9.02 10.76
C LEU A 12 -10.83 -9.66 12.03
N SER A 13 -11.62 -9.78 13.10
CA SER A 13 -11.21 -10.49 14.33
C SER A 13 -10.90 -11.97 14.09
N MET A 14 -11.59 -12.61 13.14
CA MET A 14 -11.38 -14.02 12.79
C MET A 14 -10.11 -14.24 11.96
N LYS A 15 -9.68 -13.23 11.18
CA LYS A 15 -8.45 -13.25 10.34
C LYS A 15 -7.23 -12.59 11.05
N LEU A 16 -7.47 -11.57 11.89
CA LEU A 16 -6.59 -10.93 12.89
C LEU A 16 -6.50 -11.78 14.16
N ASN A 17 -6.24 -13.08 14.01
CA ASN A 17 -5.46 -13.74 15.05
C ASN A 17 -4.10 -13.02 15.01
N LYS A 18 -3.95 -11.98 15.84
CA LYS A 18 -2.97 -10.86 15.75
C LYS A 18 -1.56 -11.25 15.33
N LYS A 19 -1.16 -12.49 15.60
CA LYS A 19 0.08 -13.12 15.19
C LYS A 19 0.40 -13.06 13.68
N HIS A 20 -0.58 -12.91 12.79
CA HIS A 20 -0.35 -12.91 11.33
C HIS A 20 -0.26 -11.54 10.65
N LEU A 21 -0.86 -10.48 11.21
CA LEU A 21 -0.84 -9.14 10.62
C LEU A 21 0.30 -8.27 11.17
N ASP A 22 0.98 -8.72 12.22
CA ASP A 22 2.28 -8.19 12.61
C ASP A 22 3.41 -8.62 11.63
N ASP A 23 3.15 -9.56 10.72
CA ASP A 23 4.10 -9.96 9.68
C ASP A 23 3.84 -9.20 8.37
N VAL A 24 4.92 -8.66 7.80
CA VAL A 24 4.96 -7.92 6.53
C VAL A 24 4.32 -8.75 5.41
N PHE A 25 4.62 -10.05 5.34
CA PHE A 25 4.11 -10.92 4.29
C PHE A 25 2.59 -11.12 4.37
N GLY A 26 2.04 -11.16 5.59
CA GLY A 26 0.60 -11.23 5.80
C GLY A 26 -0.11 -9.99 5.25
N CYS A 27 0.41 -8.80 5.58
CA CYS A 27 -0.14 -7.55 5.08
C CYS A 27 0.02 -7.40 3.56
N LEU A 28 1.17 -7.79 2.99
CA LEU A 28 1.38 -7.76 1.54
C LEU A 28 0.36 -8.61 0.77
N ASN A 29 -0.01 -9.77 1.31
CA ASN A 29 -1.08 -10.59 0.72
C ASN A 29 -2.45 -9.95 0.90
N GLY A 30 -2.70 -9.30 2.04
CA GLY A 30 -3.95 -8.62 2.31
C GLY A 30 -4.21 -7.38 1.45
N LEU A 31 -3.18 -6.74 0.89
CA LEU A 31 -3.34 -5.68 -0.12
C LEU A 31 -4.03 -6.16 -1.41
N LYS A 32 -4.02 -7.47 -1.67
CA LYS A 32 -4.65 -8.10 -2.85
C LYS A 32 -6.02 -8.73 -2.53
N ASP A 33 -6.51 -8.55 -1.30
CA ASP A 33 -7.79 -9.10 -0.88
C ASP A 33 -8.95 -8.38 -1.57
N GLU A 34 -10.01 -9.10 -1.92
CA GLU A 34 -11.21 -8.51 -2.54
C GLU A 34 -11.95 -7.57 -1.58
N ASN A 35 -11.74 -7.73 -0.27
CA ASN A 35 -12.35 -6.89 0.74
C ASN A 35 -11.55 -5.59 0.94
N GLU A 36 -12.18 -4.47 0.59
CA GLU A 36 -11.64 -3.11 0.75
C GLU A 36 -11.17 -2.81 2.19
N CYS A 37 -11.88 -3.29 3.21
CA CYS A 37 -11.48 -3.09 4.61
C CYS A 37 -10.18 -3.81 4.94
N ILE A 38 -9.94 -4.99 4.35
CA ILE A 38 -8.71 -5.76 4.59
C ILE A 38 -7.54 -5.07 3.91
N ARG A 39 -7.72 -4.62 2.67
CA ARG A 39 -6.71 -3.86 1.95
C ARG A 39 -6.31 -2.60 2.70
N ALA A 40 -7.29 -1.81 3.17
CA ALA A 40 -7.05 -0.59 3.94
C ALA A 40 -6.30 -0.85 5.26
N LEU A 41 -6.66 -1.90 5.99
CA LEU A 41 -5.95 -2.25 7.22
C LEU A 41 -4.52 -2.73 6.96
N CYS A 42 -4.31 -3.48 5.89
CA CYS A 42 -2.97 -3.94 5.52
C CYS A 42 -2.08 -2.78 5.07
N GLU A 43 -2.64 -1.81 4.33
CA GLU A 43 -1.95 -0.58 3.95
C GLU A 43 -1.49 0.20 5.19
N GLN A 44 -2.40 0.47 6.14
CA GLN A 44 -2.07 1.18 7.38
C GLN A 44 -1.03 0.45 8.24
N SER A 45 -1.13 -0.88 8.32
CA SER A 45 -0.15 -1.70 9.04
C SER A 45 1.24 -1.59 8.39
N LEU A 46 1.33 -1.68 7.06
CA LEU A 46 2.59 -1.57 6.34
C LEU A 46 3.21 -0.17 6.46
N GLU A 47 2.40 0.89 6.40
CA GLU A 47 2.87 2.25 6.66
C GLU A 47 3.48 2.37 8.06
N THR A 48 2.77 1.86 9.08
CA THR A 48 3.23 1.90 10.48
C THR A 48 4.52 1.08 10.67
N MET A 49 4.56 -0.11 10.07
CA MET A 49 5.68 -1.04 10.17
C MET A 49 6.92 -0.59 9.39
N SER A 50 6.77 0.24 8.35
CA SER A 50 7.86 0.70 7.46
C SER A 50 9.10 1.21 8.21
N THR A 51 8.91 1.81 9.39
CA THR A 51 9.99 2.32 10.26
C THR A 51 10.90 1.25 10.85
N LYS A 52 10.45 0.00 10.89
CA LYS A 52 11.12 -1.14 11.53
C LYS A 52 11.54 -2.21 10.54
N LEU A 53 11.28 -2.00 9.24
CA LEU A 53 11.60 -2.96 8.19
C LEU A 53 13.07 -2.83 7.80
N ASN A 54 13.67 -3.96 7.42
CA ASN A 54 14.95 -3.93 6.72
C ASN A 54 14.76 -3.50 5.25
N ASP A 55 15.87 -3.15 4.59
CA ASP A 55 15.85 -2.64 3.21
C ASP A 55 15.14 -3.58 2.23
N GLN A 56 15.31 -4.91 2.36
CA GLN A 56 14.68 -5.88 1.47
C GLN A 56 13.17 -5.97 1.66
N GLN A 57 12.71 -5.91 2.92
CA GLN A 57 11.29 -5.85 3.24
C GLN A 57 10.68 -4.54 2.74
N LEU A 58 11.37 -3.42 2.96
CA LEU A 58 10.91 -2.11 2.53
C LEU A 58 10.81 -2.02 0.99
N ASP A 59 11.76 -2.61 0.24
CA ASP A 59 11.69 -2.75 -1.22
C ASP A 59 10.43 -3.50 -1.67
N THR A 60 10.04 -4.53 -0.92
CA THR A 60 8.84 -5.32 -1.19
C THR A 60 7.57 -4.49 -0.93
N VAL A 61 7.57 -3.69 0.14
CA VAL A 61 6.47 -2.77 0.47
C VAL A 61 6.32 -1.68 -0.60
N PHE A 62 7.42 -1.08 -1.04
CA PHE A 62 7.41 -0.12 -2.15
C PHE A 62 6.80 -0.72 -3.42
N SER A 63 7.24 -1.91 -3.79
CA SER A 63 6.72 -2.62 -4.97
C SER A 63 5.21 -2.89 -4.85
N ALA A 64 4.74 -3.23 -3.65
CA ALA A 64 3.33 -3.49 -3.40
C ALA A 64 2.47 -2.22 -3.49
N PHE A 65 2.91 -1.10 -2.91
CA PHE A 65 2.17 0.15 -3.04
C PHE A 65 2.18 0.72 -4.46
N ILE A 66 3.31 0.60 -5.19
CA ILE A 66 3.37 0.96 -6.62
C ILE A 66 2.36 0.14 -7.42
N HIS A 67 2.24 -1.16 -7.13
CA HIS A 67 1.20 -1.99 -7.73
C HIS A 67 -0.22 -1.53 -7.33
N GLY A 68 -0.40 -1.11 -6.07
CA GLY A 68 -1.64 -0.55 -5.54
C GLY A 68 -2.10 0.74 -6.24
N LEU A 69 -1.20 1.51 -6.86
CA LEU A 69 -1.57 2.66 -7.69
C LEU A 69 -2.39 2.27 -8.93
N LYS A 70 -2.32 0.99 -9.34
CA LYS A 70 -3.04 0.46 -10.51
C LYS A 70 -4.32 -0.28 -10.14
N ASP A 71 -4.78 -0.12 -8.90
CA ASP A 71 -6.00 -0.76 -8.44
C ASP A 71 -7.24 -0.18 -9.13
N LYS A 72 -8.34 -0.94 -9.16
CA LYS A 72 -9.60 -0.48 -9.73
C LYS A 72 -10.34 0.47 -8.79
N ASP A 73 -10.08 0.35 -7.49
CA ASP A 73 -10.62 1.23 -6.47
C ASP A 73 -9.76 2.50 -6.37
N TYR A 74 -10.30 3.60 -6.88
CA TYR A 74 -9.65 4.91 -6.88
C TYR A 74 -9.29 5.37 -5.46
N LEU A 75 -10.11 5.09 -4.45
CA LEU A 75 -9.81 5.50 -3.07
C LEU A 75 -8.60 4.74 -2.53
N PHE A 76 -8.51 3.45 -2.84
CA PHE A 76 -7.35 2.63 -2.48
C PHE A 76 -6.08 3.07 -3.21
N CYS A 77 -6.17 3.45 -4.49
CA CYS A 77 -5.05 4.01 -5.26
C CYS A 77 -4.50 5.28 -4.60
N VAL A 78 -5.39 6.21 -4.24
CA VAL A 78 -5.01 7.46 -3.55
C VAL A 78 -4.39 7.17 -2.18
N SER A 79 -4.90 6.18 -1.45
CA SER A 79 -4.30 5.75 -0.17
C SER A 79 -2.88 5.26 -0.39
N CYS A 80 -2.66 4.35 -1.35
CA CYS A 80 -1.34 3.82 -1.69
C CYS A 80 -0.35 4.92 -2.09
N ALA A 81 -0.81 5.94 -2.83
CA ALA A 81 0.02 7.09 -3.18
C ALA A 81 0.46 7.87 -1.93
N LYS A 82 -0.46 8.16 -1.01
CA LYS A 82 -0.13 8.84 0.24
C LYS A 82 0.86 8.05 1.08
N SER A 83 0.63 6.75 1.26
CA SER A 83 1.53 5.89 2.02
C SER A 83 2.91 5.84 1.37
N LEU A 84 3.00 5.78 0.03
CA LEU A 84 4.25 5.87 -0.73
C LEU A 84 5.04 7.14 -0.39
N GLY A 85 4.39 8.31 -0.40
CA GLY A 85 5.03 9.57 -0.04
C GLY A 85 5.55 9.56 1.40
N ILE A 86 4.77 9.01 2.34
CA ILE A 86 5.15 8.92 3.75
C ILE A 86 6.35 8.00 3.95
N ILE A 87 6.31 6.78 3.40
CA ILE A 87 7.40 5.81 3.58
C ILE A 87 8.67 6.20 2.80
N ALA A 88 8.55 6.96 1.71
CA ALA A 88 9.68 7.47 0.93
C ALA A 88 10.59 8.39 1.76
N THR A 89 10.04 9.11 2.74
CA THR A 89 10.83 9.95 3.67
C THR A 89 11.85 9.18 4.50
N LYS A 90 11.73 7.85 4.56
CA LYS A 90 12.59 6.94 5.35
C LYS A 90 13.43 6.02 4.47
N ALA A 91 13.32 6.14 3.15
CA ALA A 91 13.99 5.28 2.19
C ALA A 91 15.46 5.69 2.01
N SER A 92 16.32 4.73 1.70
CA SER A 92 17.67 5.05 1.19
C SER A 92 17.60 5.58 -0.24
N GLU A 93 18.64 6.30 -0.68
CA GLU A 93 18.74 6.84 -2.04
C GLU A 93 18.51 5.78 -3.13
N LYS A 94 19.08 4.59 -2.95
CA LYS A 94 18.92 3.46 -3.88
C LYS A 94 17.48 2.98 -3.98
N GLN A 95 16.72 3.03 -2.88
CA GLN A 95 15.31 2.64 -2.88
C GLN A 95 14.46 3.72 -3.52
N LEU A 96 14.76 4.98 -3.21
CA LEU A 96 14.08 6.12 -3.81
C LEU A 96 14.28 6.14 -5.32
N GLU A 97 15.49 5.83 -5.82
CA GLU A 97 15.76 5.71 -7.25
C GLU A 97 14.83 4.69 -7.92
N LYS A 98 14.63 3.51 -7.31
CA LYS A 98 13.70 2.50 -7.83
C LYS A 98 12.25 3.01 -7.86
N VAL A 99 11.83 3.68 -6.79
CA VAL A 99 10.48 4.25 -6.69
C VAL A 99 10.26 5.32 -7.76
N VAL A 100 11.20 6.27 -7.90
CA VAL A 100 11.16 7.33 -8.91
C VAL A 100 11.14 6.74 -10.32
N ASN A 101 11.96 5.73 -10.61
CA ASN A 101 11.94 5.03 -11.90
C ASN A 101 10.58 4.38 -12.19
N ALA A 102 9.95 3.78 -11.18
CA ALA A 102 8.62 3.20 -11.31
C ALA A 102 7.54 4.28 -11.54
N LEU A 103 7.59 5.40 -10.81
CA LEU A 103 6.66 6.53 -11.00
C LEU A 103 6.82 7.18 -12.38
N MET A 104 8.05 7.34 -12.88
CA MET A 104 8.31 7.82 -14.25
C MET A 104 7.72 6.88 -15.31
N SER A 105 7.70 5.57 -15.04
CA SER A 105 7.01 4.61 -15.92
C SER A 105 5.49 4.80 -15.88
N GLY A 106 4.93 5.13 -14.72
CA GLY A 106 3.51 5.42 -14.52
C GLY A 106 3.03 6.71 -15.19
N LEU A 107 3.91 7.70 -15.38
CA LEU A 107 3.62 8.89 -16.21
C LEU A 107 3.31 8.55 -17.69
N LYS A 108 3.74 7.37 -18.15
CA LYS A 108 3.49 6.87 -19.51
C LYS A 108 2.30 5.89 -19.56
N ASP A 109 1.62 5.69 -18.43
CA ASP A 109 0.48 4.79 -18.36
C ASP A 109 -0.72 5.38 -19.13
N LYS A 110 -1.56 4.51 -19.69
CA LYS A 110 -2.75 4.92 -20.46
C LYS A 110 -3.87 5.37 -19.54
N ASP A 111 -3.87 4.89 -18.29
CA ASP A 111 -4.81 5.34 -17.28
C ASP A 111 -4.40 6.74 -16.80
N ARG A 112 -5.30 7.71 -17.05
CA ARG A 112 -5.09 9.10 -16.64
C ARG A 112 -4.96 9.25 -15.13
N ASN A 113 -5.61 8.39 -14.33
CA ASN A 113 -5.51 8.42 -12.88
C ASN A 113 -4.12 7.98 -12.42
N ILE A 114 -3.58 6.90 -13.00
CA ILE A 114 -2.22 6.44 -12.71
C ILE A 114 -1.21 7.53 -13.08
N CYS A 115 -1.36 8.11 -14.27
CA CYS A 115 -0.51 9.22 -14.73
C CYS A 115 -0.58 10.42 -13.78
N TYR A 116 -1.79 10.81 -13.34
CA TYR A 116 -1.99 11.92 -12.41
C TYR A 116 -1.34 11.66 -11.05
N LEU A 117 -1.59 10.50 -10.44
CA LEU A 117 -1.01 10.13 -9.13
C LEU A 117 0.52 10.06 -9.20
N CYS A 118 1.08 9.53 -10.29
CA CYS A 118 2.54 9.50 -10.47
C CYS A 118 3.13 10.90 -10.63
N ALA A 119 2.42 11.82 -11.30
CA ALA A 119 2.86 13.21 -11.42
C ALA A 119 2.80 13.93 -10.06
N GLU A 120 1.75 13.69 -9.27
CA GLU A 120 1.60 14.24 -7.92
C GLU A 120 2.69 13.73 -6.97
N LEU A 121 3.11 12.46 -7.08
CA LEU A 121 4.17 11.90 -6.24
C LEU A 121 5.59 12.37 -6.63
N LEU A 122 5.76 12.85 -7.86
CA LEU A 122 7.06 13.33 -8.37
C LEU A 122 7.23 14.86 -8.22
N GLY A 123 6.15 15.60 -7.98
CA GLY A 123 6.14 17.05 -7.80
C GLY A 123 6.32 17.47 -6.36
#